data_AF-A0A6V7LHH3-F1
#
_entry.id   AF-A0A6V7LHH3-F1
#
_cell.length_a   1.000
_cell.length_b   1.000
_cell.length_c   1.000
_cell.angle_alpha   90.00
_cell.angle_beta   90.00
_cell.angle_gamma   90.00
#
_symmetry.space_group_name_H-M   'P 1'
#
loop_
_entity.id
_entity.type
_entity.pdbx_description
1 polymer ?
#
loop_
_entity_poly.entity_id
_entity_poly.type
_entity_poly.pdbx_seq_one_letter_code
_entity_poly.pdbx_strand_id
1 'polypeptide(L)'
;IYDNYGQLYTTTPRDQRQTSLLKGYHFFCNCVACTENWPTYPDLPSARNLPFEVQQRLTNALSLYHQYYEIADNGVLPDDVATVIAHMNNMVRVLQETVGLPCGELIDVINLRKRILRLTGNRLQSLNSNI
;
A
#
# COMPACT_ATOMS: atom_id res chain seq x y z
N ILE A 1 7.03 10.50 -16.43
CA ILE A 1 7.22 9.63 -15.23
C ILE A 1 7.32 10.58 -14.04
N TYR A 2 6.52 10.38 -12.99
CA TYR A 2 6.56 11.15 -11.74
C TYR A 2 6.94 10.21 -10.60
N ASP A 3 7.66 10.70 -9.58
CA ASP A 3 8.07 9.91 -8.41
C ASP A 3 7.83 10.70 -7.11
N ASN A 4 7.83 10.01 -5.98
CA ASN A 4 7.77 10.61 -4.65
C ASN A 4 9.18 10.99 -4.19
N TYR A 5 9.41 12.27 -3.91
CA TYR A 5 10.69 12.82 -3.43
C TYR A 5 11.03 12.47 -1.95
N GLY A 6 10.55 11.33 -1.46
CA GLY A 6 10.90 10.74 -0.16
C GLY A 6 9.88 10.92 0.96
N GLN A 7 8.87 11.78 0.82
CA GLN A 7 7.85 11.98 1.86
C GLN A 7 6.48 11.46 1.43
N LEU A 8 6.05 10.37 2.07
CA LEU A 8 4.74 9.76 1.87
C LEU A 8 3.69 10.48 2.71
N TYR A 9 2.49 10.68 2.15
CA TYR A 9 1.39 11.29 2.90
C TYR A 9 0.97 10.45 4.11
N THR A 10 1.17 9.13 4.04
CA THR A 10 0.83 8.20 5.11
C THR A 10 1.71 8.40 6.35
N THR A 11 2.89 9.02 6.24
CA THR A 11 3.82 9.22 7.36
C THR A 11 4.10 10.69 7.67
N THR A 12 3.88 11.60 6.71
CA THR A 12 4.24 13.02 6.83
C THR A 12 3.04 13.91 6.56
N PRO A 13 2.63 14.78 7.50
CA PRO A 13 1.55 15.74 7.31
C PRO A 13 1.77 16.65 6.09
N ARG A 14 0.67 17.08 5.46
CA ARG A 14 0.68 17.95 4.27
C ARG A 14 1.62 19.15 4.41
N ASP A 15 1.52 19.90 5.51
CA ASP A 15 2.25 21.16 5.66
C ASP A 15 3.77 20.94 5.75
N GLN A 16 4.18 19.86 6.41
CA GLN A 16 5.58 19.44 6.46
C GLN A 16 6.07 19.00 5.07
N ARG A 17 5.23 18.30 4.29
CA ARG A 17 5.54 17.93 2.90
C ARG A 17 5.73 19.14 2.00
N GLN A 18 4.80 20.09 2.04
CA GLN A 18 4.87 21.33 1.27
C GLN A 18 6.11 22.15 1.63
N THR A 19 6.39 22.30 2.94
CA THR A 19 7.56 23.04 3.41
C THR A 19 8.87 22.40 2.94
N SER A 20 8.97 21.08 3.04
CA SER A 20 10.16 20.33 2.62
C SER A 20 10.40 20.44 1.11
N LEU A 21 9.35 20.33 0.30
CA LEU A 21 9.42 20.46 -1.15
C LEU A 21 9.74 21.89 -1.60
N LEU A 22 9.15 22.89 -0.96
CA LEU A 22 9.46 24.30 -1.24
C LEU A 22 10.92 24.62 -0.91
N LYS A 23 11.44 24.11 0.20
CA LYS A 23 12.82 24.36 0.63
C LYS A 23 13.85 23.64 -0.25
N GLY A 24 13.60 22.36 -0.57
CA GLY A 24 14.57 21.53 -1.29
C GLY A 24 14.48 21.64 -2.81
N TYR A 25 13.29 21.92 -3.33
CA TYR A 25 12.98 21.83 -4.76
C TYR A 25 12.20 23.04 -5.30
N HIS A 26 11.92 24.06 -4.47
CA HIS A 26 11.31 25.32 -4.88
C HIS A 26 9.94 25.19 -5.58
N PHE A 27 9.12 24.22 -5.19
CA PHE A 27 7.75 24.07 -5.71
C PHE A 27 6.74 23.64 -4.63
N PHE A 28 5.45 23.87 -4.91
CA PHE A 28 4.33 23.35 -4.14
C PHE A 28 3.72 22.12 -4.83
N CYS A 29 3.48 21.06 -4.05
CA CYS A 29 2.91 19.83 -4.57
C CYS A 29 1.39 19.94 -4.75
N ASN A 30 0.89 19.62 -5.94
CA ASN A 30 -0.53 19.64 -6.29
C ASN A 30 -1.11 18.23 -6.49
N CYS A 31 -0.53 17.20 -5.88
CA CYS A 31 -1.13 15.86 -5.93
C CYS A 31 -2.45 15.83 -5.14
N VAL A 32 -3.31 14.86 -5.43
CA VAL A 32 -4.62 14.69 -4.76
C VAL A 32 -4.50 14.72 -3.22
N ALA A 33 -3.47 14.06 -2.67
CA ALA A 33 -3.23 14.03 -1.23
C ALA A 33 -2.85 15.40 -0.63
N CYS A 34 -2.31 16.31 -1.43
CA CYS A 34 -1.99 17.67 -1.02
C CYS A 34 -3.16 18.64 -1.22
N THR A 35 -3.93 18.48 -2.29
CA THR A 35 -5.09 19.33 -2.59
C THR A 35 -6.25 19.05 -1.65
N GLU A 36 -6.47 17.78 -1.31
CA GLU A 36 -7.56 17.34 -0.42
C GLU A 36 -7.13 17.20 1.04
N ASN A 37 -5.88 17.56 1.37
CA ASN A 37 -5.34 17.44 2.73
C ASN A 37 -5.53 16.05 3.36
N TRP A 38 -5.11 15.00 2.63
CA TRP A 38 -5.26 13.64 3.10
C TRP A 38 -4.54 13.43 4.45
N PRO A 39 -5.19 12.74 5.40
CA PRO A 39 -4.60 12.44 6.71
C PRO A 39 -3.40 11.50 6.63
N THR A 40 -2.63 11.48 7.72
CA THR A 40 -1.61 10.45 7.98
C THR A 40 -2.26 9.11 8.31
N TYR A 41 -1.47 8.02 8.27
CA TYR A 41 -1.95 6.65 8.45
C TYR A 41 -2.86 6.42 9.68
N PRO A 42 -2.57 6.97 10.88
CA PRO A 42 -3.42 6.77 12.06
C PRO A 42 -4.85 7.29 11.90
N ASP A 43 -5.04 8.29 11.03
CA ASP A 43 -6.31 9.00 10.85
C ASP A 43 -6.95 8.68 9.49
N LEU A 44 -6.50 7.62 8.81
CA LEU A 44 -7.09 7.17 7.56
C LEU A 44 -8.51 6.61 7.80
N PRO A 45 -9.47 6.93 6.93
CA PRO A 45 -10.79 6.34 7.04
C PRO A 45 -10.73 4.85 6.67
N SER A 46 -11.61 4.08 7.29
CA SER A 46 -11.73 2.64 7.09
C SER A 46 -12.88 2.30 6.14
N ALA A 47 -12.68 1.26 5.33
CA ALA A 47 -13.69 0.69 4.44
C ALA A 47 -14.84 -0.06 5.16
N ARG A 48 -14.87 -0.07 6.49
CA ARG A 48 -15.84 -0.85 7.29
C ARG A 48 -17.28 -0.33 7.20
N ASN A 49 -17.49 0.95 6.89
CA ASN A 49 -18.82 1.59 6.93
C ASN A 49 -19.41 1.79 5.53
N LEU A 50 -19.34 0.77 4.68
CA LEU A 50 -19.85 0.80 3.31
C LEU A 50 -21.19 0.06 3.17
N PRO A 51 -21.94 0.23 2.07
CA PRO A 51 -23.13 -0.58 1.80
C PRO A 51 -22.83 -2.08 1.83
N PHE A 52 -23.82 -2.89 2.25
CA PHE A 52 -23.66 -4.34 2.44
C PHE A 52 -23.06 -5.06 1.23
N GLU A 53 -23.54 -4.76 0.03
CA GLU A 53 -23.04 -5.37 -1.22
C GLU A 53 -21.54 -5.09 -1.44
N VAL A 54 -21.10 -3.88 -1.09
CA VAL A 54 -19.69 -3.48 -1.19
C VAL A 54 -18.86 -4.18 -0.11
N GLN A 55 -19.36 -4.25 1.12
CA GLN A 55 -18.69 -4.98 2.20
C GLN A 55 -18.52 -6.46 1.86
N GLN A 56 -19.52 -7.10 1.26
CA GLN A 56 -19.43 -8.50 0.85
C GLN A 56 -18.35 -8.69 -0.22
N ARG A 57 -18.30 -7.80 -1.22
CA ARG A 57 -17.27 -7.82 -2.27
C ARG A 57 -15.86 -7.65 -1.68
N LEU A 58 -15.70 -6.71 -0.74
CA LEU A 58 -14.43 -6.49 -0.04
C LEU A 58 -14.01 -7.69 0.80
N THR A 59 -14.94 -8.27 1.56
CA THR A 59 -14.68 -9.46 2.40
C THR A 59 -14.18 -10.62 1.56
N ASN A 60 -14.82 -10.87 0.41
CA ASN A 60 -14.38 -11.93 -0.50
C ASN A 60 -12.98 -11.66 -1.06
N ALA A 61 -12.73 -10.42 -1.52
CA ALA A 61 -11.44 -10.05 -2.11
C ALA A 61 -10.29 -10.11 -1.10
N LEU A 62 -10.55 -9.69 0.15
CA LEU A 62 -9.55 -9.61 1.23
C LEU A 62 -9.45 -10.88 2.08
N SER A 63 -10.17 -11.95 1.72
CA SER A 63 -10.21 -13.20 2.48
C SER A 63 -8.84 -13.81 2.79
N LEU A 64 -7.88 -13.68 1.87
CA LEU A 64 -6.51 -14.21 2.03
C LEU A 64 -5.53 -13.20 2.65
N TYR A 65 -5.97 -11.97 2.95
CA TYR A 65 -5.08 -10.90 3.43
C TYR A 65 -4.35 -11.32 4.71
N HIS A 66 -5.10 -11.80 5.71
CA HIS A 66 -4.53 -12.20 7.00
C HIS A 66 -3.49 -13.32 6.83
N GLN A 67 -3.79 -14.33 6.02
CA GLN A 67 -2.86 -15.42 5.74
C GLN A 67 -1.55 -14.90 5.13
N TYR A 68 -1.63 -13.97 4.17
CA TYR A 68 -0.43 -13.40 3.56
C TYR A 68 0.34 -12.47 4.49
N TYR A 69 -0.35 -11.77 5.38
CA TYR A 69 0.30 -10.98 6.41
C TYR A 69 1.16 -11.87 7.30
N GLU A 70 0.59 -12.94 7.86
CA GLU A 70 1.30 -13.90 8.71
C GLU A 70 2.52 -14.52 8.00
N ILE A 71 2.34 -14.96 6.74
CA ILE A 71 3.42 -15.52 5.92
C ILE A 71 4.56 -14.50 5.74
N ALA A 72 4.22 -13.26 5.39
CA ALA A 72 5.22 -12.22 5.17
C ALA A 72 5.88 -11.78 6.48
N ASP A 73 5.17 -11.80 7.60
CA ASP A 73 5.71 -11.45 8.91
C ASP A 73 6.76 -12.47 9.35
N ASN A 74 6.45 -13.76 9.21
CA ASN A 74 7.37 -14.87 9.45
C ASN A 74 8.54 -14.94 8.45
N GLY A 75 8.48 -14.18 7.34
CA GLY A 75 9.56 -14.06 6.35
C GLY A 75 9.73 -15.27 5.42
N VAL A 76 8.86 -16.27 5.50
CA VAL A 76 8.90 -17.48 4.68
C VAL A 76 7.83 -17.39 3.60
N LEU A 77 8.21 -16.96 2.40
CA LEU A 77 7.28 -16.90 1.27
C LEU A 77 7.01 -18.29 0.67
N PRO A 78 5.79 -18.54 0.17
CA PRO A 78 5.49 -19.72 -0.64
C PRO A 78 6.34 -19.72 -1.92
N ASP A 79 6.52 -20.90 -2.53
CA ASP A 79 7.26 -21.00 -3.78
C ASP A 79 6.51 -20.33 -4.95
N ASP A 80 5.18 -20.42 -4.95
CA ASP A 80 4.33 -19.72 -5.91
C ASP A 80 4.02 -18.29 -5.47
N VAL A 81 5.07 -17.46 -5.42
CA VAL A 81 4.97 -16.02 -5.14
C VAL A 81 4.13 -15.29 -6.20
N ALA A 82 4.11 -15.79 -7.44
CA ALA A 82 3.37 -15.16 -8.54
C ALA A 82 1.86 -15.14 -8.24
N THR A 83 1.30 -16.25 -7.73
CA THR A 83 -0.09 -16.31 -7.30
C THR A 83 -0.38 -15.36 -6.14
N VAL A 84 0.53 -15.26 -5.15
CA VAL A 84 0.39 -14.31 -4.04
C VAL A 84 0.31 -12.86 -4.55
N ILE A 85 1.19 -12.49 -5.50
CA ILE A 85 1.19 -11.16 -6.11
C ILE A 85 -0.11 -10.92 -6.90
N ALA A 86 -0.61 -11.93 -7.63
CA ALA A 86 -1.87 -11.82 -8.37
C ALA A 86 -3.06 -11.56 -7.43
N HIS A 87 -3.14 -12.27 -6.31
CA HIS A 87 -4.16 -12.03 -5.29
C HIS A 87 -4.04 -10.63 -4.68
N MET A 88 -2.83 -10.18 -4.34
CA MET A 88 -2.58 -8.82 -3.84
C MET A 88 -3.03 -7.74 -4.85
N ASN A 89 -2.73 -7.93 -6.15
CA ASN A 89 -3.16 -7.01 -7.20
C ASN A 89 -4.70 -6.98 -7.29
N ASN A 90 -5.36 -8.13 -7.15
CA ASN A 90 -6.83 -8.18 -7.12
C ASN A 90 -7.40 -7.43 -5.90
N MET A 91 -6.81 -7.58 -4.71
CA MET A 91 -7.21 -6.84 -3.51
C MET A 91 -7.10 -5.33 -3.71
N VAL A 92 -5.96 -4.86 -4.23
CA VAL A 92 -5.74 -3.44 -4.56
C VAL A 92 -6.79 -2.93 -5.53
N ARG A 93 -7.03 -3.66 -6.62
CA ARG A 93 -8.03 -3.28 -7.64
C ARG A 93 -9.43 -3.17 -7.04
N VAL A 94 -9.88 -4.18 -6.31
CA VAL A 94 -11.23 -4.17 -5.72
C VAL A 94 -11.38 -3.02 -4.74
N LEU A 95 -10.39 -2.76 -3.88
CA LEU A 95 -10.41 -1.59 -3.00
C LEU A 95 -10.51 -0.29 -3.80
N GLN A 96 -9.63 -0.04 -4.78
CA GLN A 96 -9.67 1.19 -5.58
C GLN A 96 -10.99 1.42 -6.32
N GLU A 97 -11.68 0.36 -6.74
CA GLU A 97 -12.97 0.46 -7.43
C GLU A 97 -14.16 0.66 -6.50
N THR A 98 -14.01 0.40 -5.19
CA THR A 98 -15.13 0.31 -4.25
C THR A 98 -15.07 1.30 -3.09
N VAL A 99 -13.88 1.74 -2.70
CA VAL A 99 -13.68 2.74 -1.63
C VAL A 99 -13.29 4.09 -2.20
N GLY A 100 -13.84 5.15 -1.61
CA GLY A 100 -13.28 6.49 -1.74
C GLY A 100 -11.88 6.55 -1.13
N LEU A 101 -11.00 7.35 -1.73
CA LEU A 101 -9.64 7.56 -1.23
C LEU A 101 -9.56 8.82 -0.35
N PRO A 102 -8.67 8.85 0.65
CA PRO A 102 -7.72 7.78 1.01
C PRO A 102 -8.40 6.67 1.83
N CYS A 103 -7.79 5.48 1.92
CA CYS A 103 -8.36 4.32 2.62
C CYS A 103 -7.26 3.53 3.33
N GLY A 104 -7.48 3.21 4.62
CA GLY A 104 -6.52 2.48 5.45
C GLY A 104 -6.21 1.08 4.91
N GLU A 105 -7.24 0.29 4.61
CA GLU A 105 -7.11 -1.08 4.13
C GLU A 105 -6.36 -1.15 2.79
N LEU A 106 -6.53 -0.15 1.92
CA LEU A 106 -5.75 -0.05 0.69
C LEU A 106 -4.26 0.16 0.97
N ILE A 107 -3.94 1.03 1.91
CA ILE A 107 -2.55 1.26 2.31
C ILE A 107 -1.93 0.00 2.95
N ASP A 108 -2.69 -0.73 3.74
CA ASP A 108 -2.26 -2.00 4.33
C ASP A 108 -1.89 -3.03 3.28
N VAL A 109 -2.77 -3.26 2.31
CA VAL A 109 -2.52 -4.20 1.19
C VAL A 109 -1.30 -3.74 0.37
N ILE A 110 -1.17 -2.44 0.08
CA ILE A 110 -0.02 -1.90 -0.66
C ILE A 110 1.28 -2.14 0.11
N ASN A 111 1.29 -1.93 1.42
CA ASN A 111 2.48 -2.12 2.26
C ASN A 111 2.84 -3.60 2.39
N LEU A 112 1.86 -4.48 2.55
CA LEU A 112 2.09 -5.92 2.55
C LEU A 112 2.67 -6.39 1.21
N ARG A 113 2.13 -5.90 0.08
CA ARG A 113 2.67 -6.18 -1.26
C ARG A 113 4.12 -5.73 -1.40
N LYS A 114 4.47 -4.52 -0.93
CA LYS A 114 5.86 -4.04 -0.91
C LYS A 114 6.77 -4.94 -0.08
N ARG A 115 6.29 -5.43 1.08
CA ARG A 115 7.04 -6.36 1.92
C ARG A 115 7.28 -7.70 1.22
N ILE A 116 6.25 -8.28 0.62
CA ILE A 116 6.38 -9.54 -0.16
C ILE A 116 7.38 -9.36 -1.29
N LEU A 117 7.29 -8.29 -2.08
CA LEU A 117 8.23 -8.03 -3.17
C LEU A 117 9.69 -7.90 -2.67
N ARG A 118 9.90 -7.27 -1.51
CA ARG A 118 11.23 -7.18 -0.88
C ARG A 118 11.77 -8.56 -0.50
N LEU A 119 10.94 -9.39 0.11
CA LEU A 119 11.31 -10.77 0.49
C LEU A 119 11.64 -11.61 -0.76
N THR A 120 10.88 -11.46 -1.85
CA THR A 120 11.17 -12.14 -3.13
C THR A 120 12.50 -11.71 -3.71
N GLY A 121 12.79 -10.40 -3.72
CA GLY A 121 14.06 -9.87 -4.21
C GLY A 121 15.26 -10.38 -3.41
N ASN A 122 15.13 -10.47 -2.09
CA ASN A 122 16.16 -11.02 -1.21
C ASN A 122 16.41 -12.52 -1.48
N ARG A 123 15.36 -13.30 -1.77
CA ARG A 123 15.46 -14.74 -2.11
C ARG A 123 16.26 -14.97 -3.40
N LEU A 124 16.11 -14.10 -4.40
CA LEU A 124 16.86 -14.19 -5.66
C LEU A 124 18.34 -13.83 -5.47
N GLN A 125 18.65 -12.87 -4.58
CA GLN A 125 20.04 -12.49 -4.28
C GLN A 125 20.79 -13.60 -3.53
N SER A 126 20.16 -14.28 -2.57
CA SER A 126 20.80 -15.38 -1.82
C SER A 126 21.07 -16.62 -2.68
N LEU A 127 20.23 -16.88 -3.69
CA LEU A 127 20.46 -17.95 -4.66
C LEU A 127 21.66 -17.64 -5.59
N ASN A 128 21.83 -16.37 -5.98
CA ASN A 128 22.97 -15.93 -6.80
C ASN A 128 24.29 -15.77 -6.03
N SER A 129 24.27 -15.88 -4.70
CA SER A 129 25.46 -15.80 -3.85
C SER A 129 26.15 -17.17 -3.66
N ASN A 130 25.55 -18.25 -4.16
CA ASN A 130 26.01 -19.63 -4.03
C ASN A 130 26.44 -20.25 -5.38
N ILE A 131 26.76 -19.40 -6.37
CA ILE A 131 27.34 -19.76 -7.67
C ILE A 131 28.70 -19.06 -7.77
#